data_AF-A0A9W3GSE4-F1
#
_entry.id   AF-A0A9W3GSE4-F1
#
_cell.length_a   1.000
_cell.length_b   1.000
_cell.length_c   1.000
_cell.angle_alpha   90.00
_cell.angle_beta   90.00
_cell.angle_gamma   90.00
#
_symmetry.space_group_name_H-M   'P 1'
#
loop_
_entity.id
_entity.type
_entity.pdbx_description
1 polymer ?
#
loop_
_entity_poly.entity_id
_entity_poly.type
_entity_poly.pdbx_seq_one_letter_code
_entity_poly.pdbx_strand_id
1 'polypeptide(L)'
;MSEENPQVCAEPEEPKAKGPPEKTSDYYRVSEDLPARFNNPAWFRGYRAKEPPSVYRTSNQAYGSRAPTVHEMPLVECSRTILSTCTWRRAS
;
A
#
# COMPACT_ATOMS: atom_id res chain seq x y z
N MET A 1 40.36 -9.92 19.48
CA MET A 1 38.98 -9.41 19.29
C MET A 1 38.97 -8.74 17.94
N SER A 2 38.50 -9.41 16.90
CA SER A 2 38.44 -8.83 15.55
C SER A 2 37.19 -7.97 15.45
N GLU A 3 37.36 -6.69 15.18
CA GLU A 3 36.26 -5.73 15.02
C GLU A 3 35.44 -6.10 13.79
N GLU A 4 34.18 -6.43 14.01
CA GLU A 4 33.20 -6.66 12.97
C GLU A 4 32.84 -5.31 12.32
N ASN A 5 33.12 -5.20 11.03
CA ASN A 5 32.69 -4.09 10.18
C ASN A 5 31.16 -4.21 10.05
N PRO A 6 30.35 -3.37 10.73
CA PRO A 6 28.92 -3.45 10.58
C PRO A 6 28.61 -2.91 9.20
N GLN A 7 28.09 -3.81 8.36
CA GLN A 7 27.69 -3.59 6.98
C GLN A 7 27.18 -2.17 6.78
N VAL A 8 27.81 -1.45 5.85
CA VAL A 8 27.25 -0.27 5.19
C VAL A 8 25.88 -0.69 4.68
N CYS A 9 24.85 -0.41 5.48
CA CYS A 9 23.47 -0.52 5.07
C CYS A 9 23.32 0.48 3.93
N ALA A 10 23.29 -0.04 2.70
CA ALA A 10 23.05 0.73 1.51
C ALA A 10 21.89 1.69 1.79
N GLU A 11 22.17 2.97 1.65
CA GLU A 11 21.17 4.02 1.63
C GLU A 11 20.08 3.58 0.65
N PRO A 12 18.84 3.32 1.10
CA PRO A 12 17.77 3.08 0.17
C PRO A 12 17.56 4.40 -0.54
N GLU A 13 18.01 4.46 -1.79
CA GLU A 13 17.72 5.52 -2.73
C GLU A 13 16.27 5.96 -2.50
N GLU A 14 16.08 7.19 -2.03
CA GLU A 14 14.76 7.79 -2.07
C GLU A 14 14.22 7.55 -3.48
N PRO A 15 13.00 7.02 -3.65
CA PRO A 15 12.43 6.94 -4.98
C PRO A 15 12.25 8.38 -5.47
N LYS A 16 13.26 8.85 -6.23
CA LYS A 16 13.22 10.08 -7.02
C LYS A 16 11.86 10.14 -7.67
N ALA A 17 11.17 11.28 -7.53
CA ALA A 17 9.86 11.53 -8.07
C ALA A 17 9.73 10.97 -9.49
N LYS A 18 9.19 9.75 -9.60
CA LYS A 18 9.04 9.02 -10.85
C LYS A 18 7.75 9.51 -11.48
N GLY A 19 7.89 10.42 -12.44
CA GLY A 19 6.85 10.76 -13.39
C GLY A 19 5.51 11.23 -12.81
N PRO A 20 4.50 11.39 -13.67
CA PRO A 20 3.12 11.62 -13.25
C PRO A 20 2.65 10.48 -12.33
N PRO A 21 1.78 10.74 -11.35
CA PRO A 21 1.27 9.71 -10.45
C PRO A 21 0.57 8.61 -11.27
N GLU A 22 1.12 7.39 -11.19
CA GLU A 22 0.55 6.21 -11.84
C GLU A 22 -0.83 5.87 -11.22
N LYS A 23 -1.84 5.66 -12.07
CA LYS A 23 -3.17 5.27 -11.64
C LYS A 23 -3.39 3.78 -11.84
N THR A 24 -4.17 3.14 -10.99
CA THR A 24 -4.47 1.71 -11.16
C THR A 24 -5.32 1.44 -12.39
N SER A 25 -6.19 2.40 -12.76
CA SER A 25 -7.02 2.34 -13.97
C SER A 25 -6.21 2.28 -15.28
N ASP A 26 -4.97 2.78 -15.27
CA ASP A 26 -4.13 2.80 -16.47
C ASP A 26 -3.58 1.40 -16.80
N TYR A 27 -3.47 0.53 -15.80
CA TYR A 27 -2.96 -0.83 -15.93
C TYR A 27 -4.04 -1.91 -15.82
N TYR A 28 -5.10 -1.64 -15.06
CA TYR A 28 -6.14 -2.61 -14.74
C TYR A 28 -7.54 -2.03 -14.90
N ARG A 29 -8.51 -2.92 -15.15
CA ARG A 29 -9.92 -2.56 -15.10
C ARG A 29 -10.35 -2.40 -13.64
N VAL A 30 -10.80 -1.19 -13.31
CA VAL A 30 -11.27 -0.78 -11.99
C VAL A 30 -12.78 -0.59 -12.03
N SER A 31 -13.50 -1.06 -11.01
CA SER A 31 -14.95 -0.81 -10.89
C SER A 31 -15.26 0.67 -10.66
N GLU A 32 -16.32 1.20 -11.26
CA GLU A 32 -16.76 2.59 -11.04
C GLU A 32 -17.12 2.89 -9.58
N ASP A 33 -17.53 1.87 -8.83
CA ASP A 33 -17.85 1.97 -7.40
C ASP A 33 -16.60 2.03 -6.49
N LEU A 34 -15.39 1.86 -7.04
CA LEU A 34 -14.16 1.88 -6.26
C LEU A 34 -13.85 3.33 -5.81
N PRO A 35 -13.64 3.58 -4.50
CA PRO A 35 -13.25 4.91 -4.05
C PRO A 35 -11.99 5.40 -4.77
N ALA A 36 -12.03 6.66 -5.22
CA ALA A 36 -10.94 7.28 -6.01
C ALA A 36 -9.56 7.20 -5.34
N ARG A 37 -9.52 7.02 -4.02
CA ARG A 37 -8.27 6.83 -3.26
C ARG A 37 -7.53 5.57 -3.66
N PHE A 38 -8.24 4.48 -3.92
CA PHE A 38 -7.62 3.27 -4.41
C PHE A 38 -7.18 3.44 -5.87
N ASN A 39 -7.85 4.26 -6.69
CA ASN A 39 -7.33 4.52 -8.03
C ASN A 39 -5.97 5.27 -8.05
N ASN A 40 -5.66 6.02 -6.99
CA ASN A 40 -4.47 6.87 -6.91
C ASN A 40 -3.55 6.42 -5.76
N PRO A 41 -2.65 5.45 -5.98
CA PRO A 41 -1.71 4.97 -4.94
C PRO A 41 -0.85 6.08 -4.34
N ALA A 42 -0.56 7.13 -5.11
CA ALA A 42 0.20 8.29 -4.65
C ALA A 42 -0.43 9.03 -3.45
N TRP A 43 -1.74 8.85 -3.19
CA TRP A 43 -2.39 9.43 -2.01
C TRP A 43 -2.08 8.66 -0.72
N PHE A 44 -1.61 7.41 -0.83
CA PHE A 44 -1.13 6.66 0.32
C PHE A 44 0.35 6.98 0.54
N ARG A 45 0.66 7.41 1.77
CA ARG A 45 2.04 7.57 2.23
C ARG A 45 2.33 6.43 3.19
N GLY A 46 3.50 5.80 3.06
CA GLY A 46 3.96 4.85 4.07
C GLY A 46 4.06 5.53 5.44
N TYR A 47 3.98 4.75 6.51
CA TYR A 47 4.06 5.26 7.89
C TYR A 47 5.42 5.90 8.22
N ARG A 48 6.44 5.67 7.37
CA ARG A 48 7.77 6.29 7.45
C ARG A 48 7.86 7.58 6.62
N ALA A 49 6.80 8.40 6.61
CA ALA A 49 6.83 9.71 5.95
C ALA A 49 7.72 10.73 6.68
N LYS A 50 7.97 10.52 7.99
CA LYS A 50 8.85 11.35 8.80
C LYS A 50 10.07 10.53 9.19
N GLU A 51 11.26 11.09 9.02
CA GLU A 51 12.47 10.46 9.52
C GLU A 51 12.42 10.32 11.05
N PRO A 52 12.81 9.16 11.59
CA PRO A 52 12.83 8.99 13.03
C PRO A 52 13.84 10.00 13.63
N PRO A 53 13.45 10.74 14.68
CA PRO A 53 14.33 11.72 15.32
C PRO A 53 15.47 11.08 16.12
N SER A 54 15.49 9.75 16.22
CA SER A 54 16.49 8.99 16.98
C SER A 54 17.47 8.26 16.08
N VAL A 55 18.72 8.18 16.53
CA VAL A 55 19.77 7.36 15.91
C VAL A 55 19.40 5.87 15.91
N TYR A 56 18.64 5.43 16.90
CA TYR A 56 18.19 4.04 17.02
C TYR A 56 16.98 3.75 16.11
N ARG A 57 17.11 2.69 15.31
CA ARG A 57 16.04 2.12 14.46
C ARG A 57 15.68 0.73 14.95
N THR A 58 14.39 0.40 14.94
CA THR A 58 13.92 -0.97 15.23
C THR A 58 13.51 -1.66 13.94
N SER A 59 13.61 -2.99 13.90
CA SER A 59 13.19 -3.79 12.74
C SER A 59 11.72 -3.58 12.37
N ASN A 60 10.87 -3.39 13.39
CA ASN A 60 9.44 -3.14 13.19
C ASN A 60 9.15 -1.82 12.46
N GLN A 61 10.07 -0.86 12.44
CA GLN A 61 9.92 0.38 11.65
C GLN A 61 9.91 0.13 10.14
N ALA A 62 10.38 -1.04 9.68
CA ALA A 62 10.27 -1.42 8.28
C ALA A 62 8.82 -1.74 7.88
N TYR A 63 8.00 -2.24 8.82
CA TYR A 63 6.62 -2.60 8.53
C TYR A 63 5.80 -1.36 8.19
N GLY A 64 5.14 -1.40 7.01
CA GLY A 64 4.34 -0.29 6.51
C GLY A 64 5.12 1.00 6.23
N SER A 65 6.45 0.95 6.21
CA SER A 65 7.30 2.07 5.81
C SER A 65 7.14 2.43 4.32
N ARG A 66 6.81 1.44 3.48
CA ARG A 66 6.65 1.56 2.04
C ARG A 66 5.21 1.96 1.68
N ALA A 67 5.08 2.90 0.75
CA ALA A 67 3.79 3.24 0.15
C ALA A 67 3.32 2.13 -0.81
N PRO A 68 2.01 1.84 -0.87
CA PRO A 68 1.47 0.83 -1.77
C PRO A 68 1.58 1.25 -3.24
N THR A 69 1.72 0.25 -4.10
CA THR A 69 1.85 0.40 -5.56
C THR A 69 0.55 0.09 -6.29
N VAL A 70 0.49 0.38 -7.60
CA VAL A 70 -0.69 0.07 -8.43
C VAL A 70 -1.07 -1.42 -8.42
N HIS A 71 -0.10 -2.31 -8.22
CA HIS A 71 -0.30 -3.76 -8.23
C HIS A 71 -0.77 -4.33 -6.88
N GLU A 72 -0.58 -3.59 -5.78
CA GLU A 72 -1.02 -3.99 -4.44
C GLU A 72 -2.45 -3.52 -4.15
N MET A 73 -2.97 -2.60 -4.97
CA MET A 73 -4.23 -1.92 -4.75
C MET A 73 -5.45 -2.78 -5.16
N PRO A 74 -6.56 -2.74 -4.41
CA PRO A 74 -7.77 -3.46 -4.78
C PRO A 74 -8.37 -2.92 -6.09
N LEU A 75 -8.94 -3.83 -6.88
CA LEU A 75 -9.65 -3.53 -8.12
C LEU A 75 -11.17 -3.35 -7.92
N VAL A 76 -11.68 -3.91 -6.82
CA VAL A 76 -13.11 -3.93 -6.46
C VAL A 76 -13.27 -3.68 -4.97
N GLU A 77 -14.31 -2.95 -4.60
CA GLU A 77 -14.66 -2.66 -3.21
C GLU A 77 -16.07 -3.18 -2.94
N CYS A 78 -16.17 -4.21 -2.10
CA CYS A 78 -17.45 -4.89 -1.82
C CYS A 78 -18.21 -4.30 -0.62
N SER A 79 -17.80 -3.15 -0.07
CA SER A 79 -18.40 -2.59 1.14
C SER A 79 -19.83 -2.09 0.98
N ARG A 80 -20.30 -1.87 -0.26
CA ARG A 80 -21.67 -1.41 -0.55
C ARG A 80 -22.63 -2.53 -0.93
N THR A 81 -22.13 -3.75 -1.17
CA THR A 81 -22.98 -4.90 -1.47
C THR A 81 -23.43 -5.53 -0.17
N ILE A 82 -24.55 -5.05 0.39
CA ILE A 82 -25.35 -5.87 1.29
C ILE A 82 -25.83 -7.04 0.42
N LEU A 83 -25.06 -8.11 0.37
CA LEU A 83 -25.56 -9.39 -0.09
C LEU A 83 -26.78 -9.67 0.80
N SER A 84 -27.97 -9.44 0.26
CA SER A 84 -29.24 -9.91 0.79
C SER A 84 -29.25 -11.43 0.69
N THR A 85 -28.37 -12.09 1.43
CA THR A 85 -28.37 -13.52 1.63
C THR A 85 -29.45 -13.82 2.65
N CYS A 86 -30.59 -14.33 2.17
CA CYS A 86 -31.47 -15.32 2.80
C CYS A 86 -32.94 -15.07 2.46
N THR A 87 -33.34 -15.43 1.24
CA THR A 87 -34.65 -16.07 1.08
C THR A 87 -34.45 -17.41 0.40
N TRP A 88 -33.91 -18.38 1.14
CA TRP A 88 -34.15 -19.79 0.83
C TRP A 88 -35.64 -20.05 1.09
N ARG A 89 -36.46 -19.76 0.08
CA ARG A 89 -37.86 -20.16 0.06
C ARG A 89 -37.85 -21.66 -0.25
N ARG A 90 -37.90 -22.47 0.80
CA ARG A 90 -38.11 -23.92 0.75
C ARG A 90 -39.42 -24.15 -0.03
N ALA A 91 -39.31 -24.69 -1.23
CA ALA A 91 -40.46 -25.17 -1.98
C ALA A 91 -41.08 -26.35 -1.20
N SER A 92 -42.40 -26.29 -1.01
CA SER A 92 -43.23 -27.34 -0.43
C SER A 92 -43.74 -28.28 -1.50
#